data_AF-A0A523WHH0-F1
#
_entry.id   AF-A0A523WHH0-F1
#
_cell.length_a   1.000
_cell.length_b   1.000
_cell.length_c   1.000
_cell.angle_alpha   90.00
_cell.angle_beta   90.00
_cell.angle_gamma   90.00
#
_symmetry.space_group_name_H-M   'P 1'
#
loop_
_entity.id
_entity.type
_entity.pdbx_description
1 polymer ?
#
loop_
_entity_poly.entity_id
_entity_poly.type
_entity_poly.pdbx_seq_one_letter_code
_entity_poly.pdbx_strand_id
1 'polypeptide(L)'
;MTSGPRKSKAFAKSVYFTILKKSIFGGAFADLKLVQETGKPDTLSQSRLTEVCSRSAANRHERYVHIQVGEGTMRLRFTVILSLLLVVSVAAISVARDPSIGVATLPEGQDLAAFWDDGFQVYTLFGNKAVVGFEKETFSAEVLEKFALQESPSPGPGEALYLLRVTPEAIPVLEMLVAVNYFDGENALIIASPEAIERIARIGFGLTRIPMKPLPRPEVSGPSAREPLKSSEGFLEDILARFTEADYRTLLYRLQAFVTRYSYADSCRAAEEWGYDYLEDLGLDAEFFEYYSSWRNVIGTQPGLSFPDSILIICGHMDATSGNPRYDAPGAEDNASGSAAVLQTATVLSDYTFDYTIQYVLFTGEEQGLVGSEAYAWWAYQQNLGIIGVLNFDMISYEGGYGWDINIYADRNKPLEIALGDFLAQMVDDYTDAYSIRLNEDGPTYGSDHFWFSVYGFPAIFSIDAQMWSAPDFYPWYHSTSDTVGNLDTDFGIEVVKGAGVTMASLAEILAEKIVRVELDPESPSIMIPPEGGSFTFNVSLTNSTSQAQDFYAWVDVILP
;
A
#
# COMPACT_ATOMS: atom_id res chain seq x y z
N MET A 1 -24.73 68.44 -5.20
CA MET A 1 -24.26 67.66 -6.37
C MET A 1 -22.87 67.11 -6.03
N THR A 2 -22.58 65.90 -6.52
CA THR A 2 -21.32 65.11 -6.46
C THR A 2 -20.76 64.66 -5.11
N SER A 3 -20.87 63.35 -4.82
CA SER A 3 -19.79 62.36 -4.52
C SER A 3 -20.30 61.20 -3.63
N GLY A 4 -19.99 59.94 -4.00
CA GLY A 4 -20.36 58.69 -3.28
C GLY A 4 -19.40 58.33 -2.11
N PRO A 5 -19.16 57.05 -1.73
CA PRO A 5 -19.81 55.77 -2.11
C PRO A 5 -19.95 54.68 -0.98
N ARG A 6 -20.51 53.50 -1.35
CA ARG A 6 -20.36 52.10 -0.79
C ARG A 6 -21.16 51.70 0.47
N LYS A 7 -21.64 50.45 0.68
CA LYS A 7 -21.80 49.19 -0.07
C LYS A 7 -22.67 48.25 0.81
N SER A 8 -23.63 47.55 0.21
CA SER A 8 -24.33 46.38 0.80
C SER A 8 -23.58 45.08 0.49
N LYS A 9 -23.25 44.28 1.50
CA LYS A 9 -22.81 42.88 1.36
C LYS A 9 -23.37 42.06 2.51
N ALA A 10 -24.47 41.33 2.30
CA ALA A 10 -24.91 40.30 3.24
C ALA A 10 -25.68 39.11 2.59
N PHE A 11 -26.09 39.16 1.33
CA PHE A 11 -27.05 38.18 0.80
C PHE A 11 -26.44 36.92 0.13
N ALA A 12 -25.12 36.81 0.02
CA ALA A 12 -24.48 35.74 -0.77
C ALA A 12 -23.97 34.53 0.04
N LYS A 13 -23.97 34.57 1.38
CA LYS A 13 -23.41 33.48 2.21
C LYS A 13 -24.42 32.41 2.64
N SER A 14 -25.73 32.71 2.73
CA SER A 14 -26.69 31.73 3.27
C SER A 14 -27.19 30.69 2.26
N VAL A 15 -27.13 30.98 0.96
CA VAL A 15 -27.58 30.02 -0.08
C VAL A 15 -26.54 28.92 -0.31
N TYR A 16 -25.25 29.22 -0.14
CA TYR A 16 -24.15 28.27 -0.34
C TYR A 16 -24.15 27.12 0.69
N PHE A 17 -24.56 27.41 1.93
CA PHE A 17 -24.57 26.42 3.02
C PHE A 17 -25.74 25.42 2.94
N THR A 18 -26.86 25.79 2.31
CA THR A 18 -28.04 24.92 2.21
C THR A 18 -27.91 23.86 1.11
N ILE A 19 -27.14 24.13 0.05
CA ILE A 19 -26.94 23.19 -1.07
C ILE A 19 -25.97 22.07 -0.66
N LEU A 20 -24.88 22.39 0.04
CA LEU A 20 -23.89 21.41 0.49
C LEU A 20 -24.41 20.47 1.59
N LYS A 21 -25.30 20.94 2.48
CA LYS A 21 -25.82 20.08 3.56
C LYS A 21 -26.82 19.02 3.09
N LYS A 22 -27.46 19.19 1.93
CA LYS A 22 -28.42 18.21 1.38
C LYS A 22 -27.80 17.19 0.42
N SER A 23 -26.56 17.38 -0.03
CA SER A 23 -25.86 16.39 -0.87
C SER A 23 -25.15 15.29 -0.06
N ILE A 24 -24.94 15.50 1.24
CA ILE A 24 -24.20 14.56 2.11
C ILE A 24 -25.13 13.54 2.80
N PHE A 25 -26.44 13.76 2.81
CA PHE A 25 -27.42 12.81 3.39
C PHE A 25 -28.57 12.51 2.41
N GLY A 26 -28.33 11.54 1.53
CA GLY A 26 -29.26 10.78 0.67
C GLY A 26 -30.74 11.22 0.59
N GLY A 27 -31.05 12.29 -0.14
CA GLY A 27 -32.42 12.69 -0.48
C GLY A 27 -32.63 12.74 -2.00
N ALA A 28 -33.63 12.02 -2.50
CA ALA A 28 -33.98 11.93 -3.92
C ALA A 28 -34.25 13.30 -4.60
N PHE A 29 -33.83 13.44 -5.86
CA PHE A 29 -34.19 14.55 -6.73
C PHE A 29 -35.67 14.47 -7.11
N ALA A 30 -36.51 15.26 -6.46
CA ALA A 30 -37.84 15.59 -6.96
C ALA A 30 -38.03 17.12 -6.94
N ASP A 31 -38.44 17.62 -8.09
CA ASP A 31 -39.04 18.93 -8.36
C ASP A 31 -38.16 20.20 -8.36
N LEU A 32 -37.63 20.53 -9.55
CA LEU A 32 -37.40 21.91 -9.99
C LEU A 32 -38.33 22.20 -11.18
N LYS A 33 -39.45 22.90 -10.93
CA LYS A 33 -40.31 23.48 -11.97
C LYS A 33 -39.97 24.97 -12.14
N LEU A 34 -39.56 25.37 -13.34
CA LEU A 34 -39.52 26.77 -13.75
C LEU A 34 -40.88 27.13 -14.36
N VAL A 35 -41.62 28.01 -13.67
CA VAL A 35 -42.81 28.68 -14.22
C VAL A 35 -42.36 30.04 -14.75
N GLN A 36 -42.63 30.34 -16.02
CA GLN A 36 -42.56 31.69 -16.55
C GLN A 36 -43.95 32.17 -16.97
N GLU A 37 -44.35 33.32 -16.45
CA GLU A 37 -45.49 34.11 -16.90
C GLU A 37 -45.19 34.68 -18.29
N THR A 38 -45.64 33.99 -19.34
CA THR A 38 -46.20 34.52 -20.59
C THR A 38 -46.33 33.34 -21.56
N GLY A 39 -47.58 32.90 -21.79
CA GLY A 39 -47.88 31.65 -22.47
C GLY A 39 -47.35 31.56 -23.90
N LYS A 40 -46.28 30.79 -24.10
CA LYS A 40 -46.06 29.80 -25.18
C LYS A 40 -44.72 29.07 -24.94
N PRO A 41 -44.67 27.72 -25.01
CA PRO A 41 -43.42 27.00 -24.83
C PRO A 41 -42.57 27.09 -26.10
N ASP A 42 -41.34 27.57 -25.96
CA ASP A 42 -40.31 27.44 -27.00
C ASP A 42 -39.15 26.64 -26.38
N THR A 43 -38.92 25.42 -26.86
CA THR A 43 -37.79 24.57 -26.46
C THR A 43 -36.51 25.17 -27.03
N LEU A 44 -35.64 25.71 -26.17
CA LEU A 44 -34.27 26.08 -26.53
C LEU A 44 -33.49 24.81 -26.92
N SER A 45 -33.27 24.58 -28.21
CA SER A 45 -32.40 23.49 -28.68
C SER A 45 -30.93 23.78 -28.34
N GLN A 46 -30.18 22.74 -27.95
CA GLN A 46 -28.74 22.79 -27.65
C GLN A 46 -27.92 23.57 -28.69
N SER A 47 -28.31 23.51 -29.97
CA SER A 47 -27.65 24.21 -31.08
C SER A 47 -27.60 25.74 -30.94
N ARG A 48 -28.63 26.38 -30.36
CA ARG A 48 -28.66 27.84 -30.18
C ARG A 48 -27.80 28.31 -29.01
N LEU A 49 -27.64 27.50 -27.97
CA LEU A 49 -26.75 27.79 -26.83
C LEU A 49 -25.28 27.70 -27.25
N THR A 50 -24.93 26.72 -28.09
CA THR A 50 -23.59 26.57 -28.66
C THR A 50 -23.25 27.72 -29.62
N GLU A 51 -24.22 28.23 -30.40
CA GLU A 51 -24.00 29.36 -31.31
C GLU A 51 -23.73 30.69 -30.57
N VAL A 52 -24.43 30.93 -29.46
CA VAL A 52 -24.22 32.13 -28.62
C VAL A 52 -22.85 32.08 -27.92
N CYS A 53 -22.44 30.92 -27.42
CA CYS A 53 -21.15 30.76 -26.76
C CYS A 53 -19.96 30.82 -27.74
N SER A 54 -20.12 30.27 -28.96
CA SER A 54 -19.07 30.29 -29.99
C SER A 54 -18.86 31.66 -30.63
N ARG A 55 -19.93 32.47 -30.82
CA ARG A 55 -19.78 33.86 -31.31
C ARG A 55 -19.10 34.79 -30.29
N SER A 56 -19.21 34.51 -29.00
CA SER A 56 -18.61 35.36 -27.94
C SER A 56 -17.14 34.97 -27.64
N ALA A 57 -16.77 33.70 -27.78
CA ALA A 57 -15.38 33.23 -27.62
C ALA A 57 -14.40 33.82 -28.66
N ALA A 58 -14.90 34.32 -29.80
CA ALA A 58 -14.09 34.94 -30.84
C ALA A 58 -13.65 36.39 -30.53
N ASN A 59 -14.28 37.08 -29.57
CA ASN A 59 -13.95 38.48 -29.23
C ASN A 59 -13.24 38.56 -27.87
N ARG A 60 -11.91 38.73 -27.88
CA ARG A 60 -11.04 38.77 -26.67
C ARG A 60 -11.26 39.96 -25.72
N HIS A 61 -12.31 40.75 -25.87
CA HIS A 61 -12.52 42.00 -25.11
C HIS A 61 -13.81 42.09 -24.27
N GLU A 62 -14.66 41.07 -24.25
CA GLU A 62 -15.81 41.03 -23.33
C GLU A 62 -15.68 39.90 -22.30
N ARG A 63 -15.57 40.27 -21.00
CA ARG A 63 -15.33 39.32 -19.88
C ARG A 63 -16.59 38.85 -19.15
N TYR A 64 -17.79 39.15 -19.66
CA TYR A 64 -19.07 38.86 -19.00
C TYR A 64 -20.18 38.49 -19.98
N VAL A 65 -21.01 37.52 -19.61
CA VAL A 65 -22.28 37.22 -20.27
C VAL A 65 -23.42 37.78 -19.41
N HIS A 66 -24.37 38.47 -20.05
CA HIS A 66 -25.52 39.07 -19.39
C HIS A 66 -26.76 38.18 -19.59
N ILE A 67 -27.34 37.69 -18.50
CA ILE A 67 -28.58 36.90 -18.53
C ILE A 67 -29.67 37.71 -17.85
N GLN A 68 -30.80 37.88 -18.53
CA GLN A 68 -31.97 38.54 -17.98
C GLN A 68 -32.78 37.54 -17.13
N VAL A 69 -33.06 37.90 -15.87
CA VAL A 69 -33.89 37.10 -14.97
C VAL A 69 -34.94 38.03 -14.38
N GLY A 70 -36.18 37.94 -14.88
CA GLY A 70 -37.22 38.93 -14.62
C GLY A 70 -36.83 40.33 -15.14
N GLU A 71 -37.12 41.39 -14.38
CA GLU A 71 -36.73 42.77 -14.74
C GLU A 71 -35.25 43.09 -14.47
N GLY A 72 -34.48 42.16 -13.90
CA GLY A 72 -33.06 42.34 -13.56
C GLY A 72 -32.11 41.69 -14.58
N THR A 73 -30.90 42.26 -14.71
CA THR A 73 -29.80 41.66 -15.50
C THR A 73 -28.72 41.10 -14.57
N MET A 74 -28.46 39.79 -14.66
CA MET A 74 -27.38 39.11 -13.97
C MET A 74 -26.14 39.04 -14.88
N ARG A 75 -24.96 39.39 -14.36
CA ARG A 75 -23.68 39.31 -15.09
C ARG A 75 -22.87 38.12 -14.59
N LEU A 76 -22.61 37.15 -15.47
CA LEU A 76 -21.75 36.00 -15.17
C LEU A 76 -20.38 36.20 -15.80
N ARG A 77 -19.33 35.98 -15.01
CA ARG A 77 -17.92 36.10 -15.43
C ARG A 77 -17.46 34.75 -15.97
N PHE A 78 -16.75 34.75 -17.09
CA PHE A 78 -16.39 33.56 -17.88
C PHE A 78 -15.81 32.37 -17.08
N THR A 79 -15.11 32.63 -15.97
CA THR A 79 -14.52 31.60 -15.11
C THR A 79 -15.57 30.62 -14.54
N VAL A 80 -16.81 31.06 -14.33
CA VAL A 80 -17.89 30.25 -13.73
C VAL A 80 -18.52 29.28 -14.73
N ILE A 81 -18.50 29.60 -16.03
CA ILE A 81 -19.14 28.77 -17.06
C ILE A 81 -18.29 27.53 -17.39
N LEU A 82 -16.95 27.63 -17.32
CA LEU A 82 -16.10 26.44 -17.46
C LEU A 82 -16.36 25.42 -16.35
N SER A 83 -16.57 25.89 -15.11
CA SER A 83 -16.90 25.03 -13.97
C SER A 83 -18.27 24.39 -14.10
N LEU A 84 -19.25 25.08 -14.69
CA LEU A 84 -20.60 24.55 -14.91
C LEU A 84 -20.69 23.61 -16.13
N LEU A 85 -19.88 23.82 -17.18
CA LEU A 85 -19.79 22.92 -18.33
C LEU A 85 -19.01 21.63 -18.02
N LEU A 86 -18.04 21.67 -17.09
CA LEU A 86 -17.38 20.45 -16.62
C LEU A 86 -18.32 19.57 -15.77
N VAL A 87 -19.37 20.14 -15.16
CA VAL A 87 -20.28 19.42 -14.27
C VAL A 87 -21.52 18.87 -14.99
N VAL A 88 -21.75 19.22 -16.27
CA VAL A 88 -22.94 18.77 -17.02
C VAL A 88 -22.59 18.08 -18.35
N SER A 89 -21.33 17.71 -18.55
CA SER A 89 -20.95 16.76 -19.60
C SER A 89 -21.34 15.35 -19.17
N VAL A 90 -22.62 15.02 -19.34
CA VAL A 90 -23.16 13.67 -19.60
C VAL A 90 -22.39 12.54 -18.93
N ALA A 91 -22.45 12.49 -17.60
CA ALA A 91 -22.79 11.21 -16.99
C ALA A 91 -24.20 10.89 -17.49
N ALA A 92 -24.27 10.20 -18.64
CA ALA A 92 -25.41 9.35 -18.90
C ALA A 92 -25.59 8.54 -17.61
N ILE A 93 -26.78 8.58 -17.02
CA ILE A 93 -27.16 7.62 -16.00
C ILE A 93 -27.20 6.26 -16.74
N SER A 94 -26.02 5.68 -16.92
CA SER A 94 -25.84 4.25 -16.98
C SER A 94 -26.31 3.81 -15.60
N VAL A 95 -27.41 3.07 -15.55
CA VAL A 95 -27.56 2.10 -14.46
C VAL A 95 -26.28 1.31 -14.53
N ALA A 96 -25.33 1.53 -13.61
CA ALA A 96 -24.06 0.82 -13.60
C ALA A 96 -24.42 -0.66 -13.61
N ARG A 97 -24.32 -1.28 -14.78
CA ARG A 97 -24.40 -2.72 -14.88
C ARG A 97 -23.11 -3.18 -14.24
N ASP A 98 -23.22 -4.11 -13.30
CA ASP A 98 -22.01 -4.75 -12.78
C ASP A 98 -21.21 -5.25 -13.99
N PRO A 99 -19.92 -4.90 -14.08
CA PRO A 99 -19.10 -5.27 -15.21
C PRO A 99 -19.11 -6.79 -15.36
N SER A 100 -19.07 -7.25 -16.61
CA SER A 100 -18.84 -8.67 -16.86
C SER A 100 -17.47 -9.01 -16.31
N ILE A 101 -17.36 -10.15 -15.62
CA ILE A 101 -16.10 -10.62 -15.06
C ILE A 101 -15.51 -11.67 -15.97
N GLY A 102 -14.19 -11.73 -16.04
CA GLY A 102 -13.48 -12.77 -16.77
C GLY A 102 -12.03 -12.83 -16.38
N VAL A 103 -11.36 -13.86 -16.87
CA VAL A 103 -9.91 -14.01 -16.80
C VAL A 103 -9.35 -13.65 -18.17
N ALA A 104 -8.58 -12.58 -18.22
CA ALA A 104 -7.81 -12.16 -19.39
C ALA A 104 -6.38 -12.69 -19.27
N THR A 105 -5.82 -13.15 -20.37
CA THR A 105 -4.42 -13.60 -20.49
C THR A 105 -3.64 -12.61 -21.34
N LEU A 106 -2.52 -12.14 -20.81
CA LEU A 106 -1.61 -11.24 -21.49
C LEU A 106 -0.78 -12.00 -22.53
N PRO A 107 -0.69 -11.50 -23.78
CA PRO A 107 0.24 -12.04 -24.77
C PRO A 107 1.70 -11.93 -24.33
N GLU A 108 2.51 -12.89 -24.77
CA GLU A 108 3.95 -12.90 -24.52
C GLU A 108 4.63 -11.61 -25.01
N GLY A 109 5.50 -11.03 -24.17
CA GLY A 109 6.24 -9.80 -24.47
C GLY A 109 5.45 -8.49 -24.29
N GLN A 110 4.25 -8.53 -23.73
CA GLN A 110 3.53 -7.32 -23.28
C GLN A 110 3.65 -7.13 -21.77
N ASP A 111 3.36 -5.91 -21.30
CA ASP A 111 3.21 -5.57 -19.89
C ASP A 111 1.74 -5.67 -19.46
N LEU A 112 1.46 -6.09 -18.22
CA LEU A 112 0.10 -6.12 -17.66
C LEU A 112 -0.54 -4.72 -17.64
N ALA A 113 0.25 -3.64 -17.73
CA ALA A 113 -0.23 -2.27 -17.99
C ALA A 113 -1.17 -2.20 -19.22
N ALA A 114 -0.99 -3.08 -20.20
CA ALA A 114 -1.81 -3.15 -21.41
C ALA A 114 -3.30 -3.43 -21.12
N PHE A 115 -3.63 -4.11 -20.01
CA PHE A 115 -5.03 -4.33 -19.64
C PHE A 115 -5.73 -3.01 -19.35
N TRP A 116 -5.11 -2.14 -18.54
CA TRP A 116 -5.66 -0.80 -18.26
C TRP A 116 -5.69 0.08 -19.50
N ASP A 117 -4.67 0.02 -20.37
CA ASP A 117 -4.61 0.82 -21.59
C ASP A 117 -5.74 0.49 -22.58
N ASP A 118 -6.14 -0.78 -22.65
CA ASP A 118 -7.30 -1.21 -23.45
C ASP A 118 -8.64 -1.06 -22.69
N GLY A 119 -8.62 -0.47 -21.50
CA GLY A 119 -9.80 -0.04 -20.75
C GLY A 119 -10.39 -1.09 -19.80
N PHE A 120 -9.71 -2.22 -19.57
CA PHE A 120 -10.17 -3.20 -18.59
C PHE A 120 -10.10 -2.64 -17.18
N GLN A 121 -11.10 -2.98 -16.37
CA GLN A 121 -11.03 -2.81 -14.92
C GLN A 121 -10.29 -4.03 -14.36
N VAL A 122 -9.04 -3.87 -13.95
CA VAL A 122 -8.27 -4.98 -13.39
C VAL A 122 -8.63 -5.16 -11.92
N TYR A 123 -9.00 -6.37 -11.48
CA TYR A 123 -9.34 -6.67 -10.07
C TYR A 123 -8.23 -7.39 -9.33
N THR A 124 -7.52 -8.30 -10.00
CA THR A 124 -6.31 -8.94 -9.49
C THR A 124 -5.46 -9.41 -10.66
N LEU A 125 -4.17 -9.64 -10.42
CA LEU A 125 -3.20 -10.13 -11.39
C LEU A 125 -2.58 -11.43 -10.85
N PHE A 126 -2.32 -12.40 -11.73
CA PHE A 126 -1.67 -13.66 -11.37
C PHE A 126 -0.93 -14.23 -12.57
N GLY A 127 0.39 -14.39 -12.46
CA GLY A 127 1.25 -14.74 -13.60
C GLY A 127 1.07 -13.75 -14.77
N ASN A 128 0.84 -14.27 -15.98
CA ASN A 128 0.53 -13.43 -17.14
C ASN A 128 -0.98 -13.15 -17.30
N LYS A 129 -1.79 -13.31 -16.25
CA LYS A 129 -3.25 -13.20 -16.31
C LYS A 129 -3.79 -12.15 -15.36
N ALA A 130 -5.03 -11.76 -15.60
CA ALA A 130 -5.76 -10.82 -14.77
C ALA A 130 -7.22 -11.25 -14.64
N VAL A 131 -7.78 -11.12 -13.45
CA VAL A 131 -9.24 -11.04 -13.32
C VAL A 131 -9.64 -9.62 -13.69
N VAL A 132 -10.50 -9.51 -14.70
CA VAL A 132 -10.89 -8.21 -15.28
C VAL A 132 -12.40 -8.03 -15.30
N GLY A 133 -12.80 -6.78 -15.15
CA GLY A 133 -14.12 -6.25 -15.43
C GLY A 133 -14.14 -5.56 -16.77
N PHE A 134 -15.18 -5.81 -17.55
CA PHE A 134 -15.37 -5.20 -18.85
C PHE A 134 -16.85 -5.04 -19.18
N GLU A 135 -17.15 -4.08 -20.05
CA GLU A 135 -18.47 -3.90 -20.64
C GLU A 135 -18.45 -4.50 -22.05
N LYS A 136 -19.19 -5.59 -22.27
CA LYS A 136 -19.18 -6.33 -23.56
C LYS A 136 -19.45 -5.44 -24.77
N GLU A 137 -20.26 -4.40 -24.59
CA GLU A 137 -20.61 -3.46 -25.64
C GLU A 137 -19.51 -2.43 -25.95
N THR A 138 -18.54 -2.25 -25.04
CA THR A 138 -17.49 -1.24 -25.13
C THR A 138 -16.22 -1.79 -25.79
N PHE A 139 -15.98 -3.10 -25.71
CA PHE A 139 -14.81 -3.76 -26.27
C PHE A 139 -15.08 -4.38 -27.64
N SER A 140 -14.13 -4.25 -28.58
CA SER A 140 -14.21 -4.96 -29.86
C SER A 140 -13.89 -6.45 -29.68
N ALA A 141 -14.42 -7.30 -30.56
CA ALA A 141 -14.08 -8.73 -30.58
C ALA A 141 -12.57 -8.96 -30.69
N GLU A 142 -11.86 -8.10 -31.41
CA GLU A 142 -10.40 -8.15 -31.54
C GLU A 142 -9.68 -7.90 -30.21
N VAL A 143 -10.16 -6.97 -29.37
CA VAL A 143 -9.55 -6.72 -28.05
C VAL A 143 -9.82 -7.89 -27.10
N LEU A 144 -11.03 -8.46 -27.13
CA LEU A 144 -11.35 -9.63 -26.30
C LEU A 144 -10.55 -10.87 -26.72
N GLU A 145 -10.35 -11.07 -28.03
CA GLU A 145 -9.54 -12.16 -28.58
C GLU A 145 -8.03 -11.93 -28.33
N LYS A 146 -7.55 -10.67 -28.41
CA LYS A 146 -6.17 -10.28 -28.09
C LYS A 146 -5.74 -10.81 -26.71
N PHE A 147 -6.61 -10.71 -25.72
CA PHE A 147 -6.31 -11.14 -24.36
C PHE A 147 -6.88 -12.53 -24.02
N ALA A 148 -7.27 -13.33 -25.01
CA ALA A 148 -7.84 -14.67 -24.81
C ALA A 148 -8.85 -14.74 -23.64
N LEU A 149 -9.78 -13.79 -23.60
CA LEU A 149 -10.66 -13.60 -22.46
C LEU A 149 -11.58 -14.81 -22.24
N GLN A 150 -11.55 -15.36 -21.03
CA GLN A 150 -12.49 -16.37 -20.55
C GLN A 150 -13.48 -15.74 -19.57
N GLU A 151 -14.75 -15.69 -19.94
CA GLU A 151 -15.77 -15.09 -19.07
C GLU A 151 -16.03 -15.93 -17.81
N SER A 152 -16.37 -15.24 -16.73
CA SER A 152 -16.78 -15.80 -15.45
C SER A 152 -18.08 -15.13 -15.00
N PRO A 153 -18.95 -15.82 -14.24
CA PRO A 153 -20.10 -15.15 -13.61
C PRO A 153 -19.63 -14.02 -12.67
N SER A 154 -20.49 -13.04 -12.42
CA SER A 154 -20.25 -12.04 -11.37
C SER A 154 -20.77 -12.56 -10.02
N PRO A 155 -20.12 -12.26 -8.88
CA PRO A 155 -20.60 -12.67 -7.57
C PRO A 155 -22.01 -12.13 -7.27
N GLY A 156 -22.90 -13.00 -6.75
CA GLY A 156 -24.21 -12.59 -6.27
C GLY A 156 -24.16 -11.86 -4.92
N PRO A 157 -25.30 -11.33 -4.43
CA PRO A 157 -25.37 -10.69 -3.13
C PRO A 157 -24.90 -11.63 -2.01
N GLY A 158 -23.86 -11.22 -1.28
CA GLY A 158 -23.27 -12.01 -0.19
C GLY A 158 -22.26 -13.07 -0.63
N GLU A 159 -22.02 -13.22 -1.92
CA GLU A 159 -20.92 -14.04 -2.46
C GLU A 159 -19.71 -13.17 -2.76
N ALA A 160 -18.54 -13.78 -2.78
CA ALA A 160 -17.32 -13.14 -3.24
C ALA A 160 -16.58 -14.04 -4.23
N LEU A 161 -15.74 -13.41 -5.04
CA LEU A 161 -14.85 -14.09 -5.96
C LEU A 161 -13.60 -14.52 -5.20
N TYR A 162 -13.13 -15.74 -5.45
CA TYR A 162 -11.91 -16.25 -4.85
C TYR A 162 -11.01 -16.89 -5.90
N LEU A 163 -9.71 -16.61 -5.80
CA LEU A 163 -8.65 -17.31 -6.52
C LEU A 163 -8.05 -18.36 -5.59
N LEU A 164 -7.76 -19.55 -6.12
CA LEU A 164 -7.14 -20.63 -5.38
C LEU A 164 -6.01 -21.19 -6.21
N ARG A 165 -4.86 -21.44 -5.58
CA ARG A 165 -3.83 -22.28 -6.18
C ARG A 165 -4.08 -23.73 -5.79
N VAL A 166 -4.36 -24.58 -6.76
CA VAL A 166 -4.76 -25.98 -6.56
C VAL A 166 -4.17 -26.89 -7.62
N THR A 167 -3.74 -28.09 -7.23
CA THR A 167 -3.30 -29.09 -8.20
C THR A 167 -4.49 -29.69 -8.95
N PRO A 168 -4.29 -30.22 -10.17
CA PRO A 168 -5.36 -30.87 -10.93
C PRO A 168 -6.09 -31.98 -10.17
N GLU A 169 -5.39 -32.70 -9.28
CA GLU A 169 -5.95 -33.79 -8.48
C GLU A 169 -6.92 -33.29 -7.40
N ALA A 170 -6.79 -32.03 -6.97
CA ALA A 170 -7.63 -31.43 -5.94
C ALA A 170 -8.94 -30.83 -6.50
N ILE A 171 -9.00 -30.59 -7.82
CA ILE A 171 -10.18 -30.02 -8.49
C ILE A 171 -11.45 -30.85 -8.28
N PRO A 172 -11.46 -32.20 -8.43
CA PRO A 172 -12.68 -32.98 -8.18
C PRO A 172 -13.20 -32.83 -6.76
N VAL A 173 -12.32 -32.63 -5.77
CA VAL A 173 -12.71 -32.39 -4.37
C VAL A 173 -13.28 -30.99 -4.21
N LEU A 174 -12.66 -29.98 -4.84
CA LEU A 174 -13.13 -28.60 -4.82
C LEU A 174 -14.51 -28.47 -5.49
N GLU A 175 -14.71 -29.13 -6.62
CA GLU A 175 -15.98 -29.16 -7.39
C GLU A 175 -17.13 -29.80 -6.61
N MET A 176 -16.84 -30.69 -5.64
CA MET A 176 -17.87 -31.21 -4.72
C MET A 176 -18.37 -30.16 -3.73
N LEU A 177 -17.63 -29.07 -3.53
CA LEU A 177 -17.90 -28.05 -2.51
C LEU A 177 -18.43 -26.75 -3.12
N VAL A 178 -17.94 -26.38 -4.30
CA VAL A 178 -18.23 -25.10 -4.98
C VAL A 178 -18.02 -25.23 -6.49
N ALA A 179 -18.72 -24.41 -7.28
CA ALA A 179 -18.49 -24.35 -8.71
C ALA A 179 -17.14 -23.69 -9.03
N VAL A 180 -16.32 -24.37 -9.84
CA VAL A 180 -15.06 -23.84 -10.38
C VAL A 180 -15.36 -23.17 -11.72
N ASN A 181 -15.26 -21.84 -11.75
CA ASN A 181 -15.61 -21.02 -12.91
C ASN A 181 -14.45 -20.86 -13.91
N TYR A 182 -13.23 -21.08 -13.44
CA TYR A 182 -11.99 -21.04 -14.21
C TYR A 182 -11.00 -22.03 -13.62
N PHE A 183 -10.24 -22.72 -14.45
CA PHE A 183 -9.08 -23.49 -14.03
C PHE A 183 -8.07 -23.60 -15.19
N ASP A 184 -6.81 -23.28 -14.94
CA ASP A 184 -5.74 -23.33 -15.95
C ASP A 184 -4.70 -24.44 -15.73
N GLY A 185 -4.94 -25.32 -14.76
CA GLY A 185 -3.99 -26.35 -14.34
C GLY A 185 -3.35 -26.07 -12.99
N GLU A 186 -3.37 -24.81 -12.54
CA GLU A 186 -2.75 -24.38 -11.28
C GLU A 186 -3.63 -23.41 -10.49
N ASN A 187 -4.34 -22.51 -11.18
CA ASN A 187 -5.17 -21.48 -10.56
C ASN A 187 -6.65 -21.74 -10.86
N ALA A 188 -7.48 -21.79 -9.82
CA ALA A 188 -8.92 -21.91 -9.90
C ALA A 188 -9.62 -20.63 -9.46
N LEU A 189 -10.62 -20.18 -10.20
CA LEU A 189 -11.50 -19.08 -9.80
C LEU A 189 -12.86 -19.64 -9.38
N ILE A 190 -13.30 -19.32 -8.18
CA ILE A 190 -14.61 -19.73 -7.64
C ILE A 190 -15.42 -18.51 -7.20
N ILE A 191 -16.72 -18.69 -7.08
CA ILE A 191 -17.61 -17.75 -6.40
C ILE A 191 -18.25 -18.51 -5.26
N ALA A 192 -18.15 -17.96 -4.05
CA ALA A 192 -18.56 -18.67 -2.85
C ALA A 192 -19.19 -17.74 -1.82
N SER A 193 -20.14 -18.29 -1.05
CA SER A 193 -20.65 -17.67 0.17
C SER A 193 -19.66 -17.86 1.34
N PRO A 194 -19.74 -17.04 2.39
CA PRO A 194 -18.91 -17.20 3.60
C PRO A 194 -18.97 -18.61 4.19
N GLU A 195 -20.15 -19.24 4.22
CA GLU A 195 -20.32 -20.60 4.76
C GLU A 195 -19.62 -21.65 3.89
N ALA A 196 -19.65 -21.49 2.56
CA ALA A 196 -18.92 -22.39 1.67
C ALA A 196 -17.40 -22.23 1.86
N ILE A 197 -16.93 -21.00 2.03
CA ILE A 197 -15.53 -20.67 2.29
C ILE A 197 -15.05 -21.29 3.60
N GLU A 198 -15.82 -21.21 4.69
CA GLU A 198 -15.46 -21.89 5.93
C GLU A 198 -15.28 -23.41 5.74
N ARG A 199 -16.12 -24.06 4.91
CA ARG A 199 -15.99 -25.49 4.63
C ARG A 199 -14.75 -25.79 3.79
N ILE A 200 -14.46 -24.96 2.79
CA ILE A 200 -13.31 -25.14 1.89
C ILE A 200 -12.01 -24.90 2.67
N ALA A 201 -11.95 -23.86 3.50
CA ALA A 201 -10.82 -23.57 4.39
C ALA A 201 -10.55 -24.71 5.39
N ARG A 202 -11.59 -25.40 5.89
CA ARG A 202 -11.43 -26.58 6.78
C ARG A 202 -10.74 -27.77 6.11
N ILE A 203 -10.72 -27.82 4.77
CA ILE A 203 -10.10 -28.89 3.99
C ILE A 203 -8.66 -28.53 3.61
N GLY A 204 -8.20 -27.31 3.96
CA GLY A 204 -6.81 -26.88 3.79
C GLY A 204 -6.53 -26.21 2.44
N PHE A 205 -7.55 -25.81 1.70
CA PHE A 205 -7.34 -25.03 0.48
C PHE A 205 -6.95 -23.58 0.81
N GLY A 206 -5.85 -23.11 0.19
CA GLY A 206 -5.50 -21.68 0.15
C GLY A 206 -6.54 -20.91 -0.66
N LEU A 207 -7.10 -19.85 -0.06
CA LEU A 207 -8.25 -19.13 -0.58
C LEU A 207 -7.95 -17.63 -0.60
N THR A 208 -7.80 -17.08 -1.79
CA THR A 208 -7.58 -15.66 -2.02
C THR A 208 -8.87 -14.96 -2.37
N ARG A 209 -9.36 -14.11 -1.47
CA ARG A 209 -10.55 -13.30 -1.78
C ARG A 209 -10.16 -12.17 -2.74
N ILE A 210 -10.84 -12.06 -3.88
CA ILE A 210 -10.65 -10.95 -4.81
C ILE A 210 -11.66 -9.86 -4.47
N PRO A 211 -11.22 -8.65 -4.07
CA PRO A 211 -12.14 -7.54 -3.91
C PRO A 211 -12.69 -7.10 -5.26
N MET A 212 -14.01 -6.89 -5.33
CA MET A 212 -14.67 -6.33 -6.51
C MET A 212 -14.47 -4.82 -6.60
N LYS A 213 -13.22 -4.40 -6.52
CA LYS A 213 -12.76 -3.02 -6.62
C LYS A 213 -11.61 -2.96 -7.63
N PRO A 214 -11.74 -2.20 -8.72
CA PRO A 214 -10.68 -2.12 -9.70
C PRO A 214 -9.40 -1.55 -9.08
N LEU A 215 -8.28 -2.19 -9.37
CA LEU A 215 -6.94 -1.73 -9.05
C LEU A 215 -6.64 -0.43 -9.80
N PRO A 216 -6.04 0.56 -9.12
CA PRO A 216 -5.62 1.79 -9.77
C PRO A 216 -4.48 1.49 -10.74
N ARG A 217 -4.34 2.36 -11.73
CA ARG A 217 -3.19 2.35 -12.63
C ARG A 217 -1.96 2.80 -11.82
N PRO A 218 -0.83 2.06 -11.82
CA PRO A 218 0.39 2.52 -11.18
C PRO A 218 0.84 3.87 -11.76
N GLU A 219 1.04 4.89 -10.91
CA GLU A 219 1.64 6.17 -11.31
C GLU A 219 3.17 6.10 -11.15
N VAL A 220 3.91 6.26 -12.26
CA VAL A 220 5.39 6.16 -12.27
C VAL A 220 6.09 7.42 -11.72
N SER A 221 5.36 8.32 -11.03
CA SER A 221 5.91 9.57 -10.52
C SER A 221 6.00 9.60 -9.00
N GLY A 222 7.00 8.91 -8.46
CA GLY A 222 7.47 9.08 -7.08
C GLY A 222 8.69 10.01 -6.99
N PRO A 223 8.99 10.58 -5.82
CA PRO A 223 10.25 11.28 -5.59
C PRO A 223 11.43 10.35 -5.87
N SER A 224 12.46 10.85 -6.56
CA SER A 224 13.68 10.10 -6.85
C SER A 224 14.41 9.74 -5.55
N ALA A 225 14.79 8.47 -5.39
CA ALA A 225 15.76 8.06 -4.38
C ALA A 225 17.00 8.96 -4.48
N ARG A 226 17.35 9.65 -3.40
CA ARG A 226 18.61 10.39 -3.31
C ARG A 226 19.70 9.40 -2.90
N GLU A 227 20.90 9.55 -3.45
CA GLU A 227 22.04 8.78 -2.97
C GLU A 227 22.29 9.08 -1.48
N PRO A 228 22.61 8.07 -0.66
CA PRO A 228 22.96 8.29 0.74
C PRO A 228 24.17 9.22 0.87
N LEU A 229 24.11 10.11 1.86
CA LEU A 229 25.26 10.93 2.23
C LEU A 229 26.34 10.06 2.87
N LYS A 230 27.54 10.12 2.29
CA LYS A 230 28.79 9.39 2.59
C LYS A 230 29.37 9.49 4.02
N SER A 231 28.59 9.89 5.04
CA SER A 231 29.12 10.20 6.38
C SER A 231 28.73 9.22 7.50
N SER A 232 28.28 8.01 7.18
CA SER A 232 27.78 7.02 8.16
C SER A 232 28.70 5.81 8.42
N GLU A 233 29.84 5.66 7.73
CA GLU A 233 30.65 4.40 7.73
C GLU A 233 30.82 3.81 9.15
N GLY A 234 31.37 4.57 10.11
CA GLY A 234 31.58 4.10 11.50
C GLY A 234 30.34 3.63 12.28
N PHE A 235 29.15 4.11 11.94
CA PHE A 235 27.90 3.72 12.62
C PHE A 235 27.29 2.45 12.03
N LEU A 236 27.52 2.20 10.74
CA LEU A 236 27.02 0.99 10.09
C LEU A 236 27.75 -0.24 10.62
N GLU A 237 29.06 -0.15 10.91
CA GLU A 237 29.77 -1.27 11.55
C GLU A 237 29.28 -1.55 12.98
N ASP A 238 28.97 -0.51 13.76
CA ASP A 238 28.39 -0.65 15.10
C ASP A 238 26.99 -1.30 15.04
N ILE A 239 26.17 -0.93 14.05
CA ILE A 239 24.87 -1.56 13.79
C ILE A 239 25.05 -3.02 13.41
N LEU A 240 25.93 -3.31 12.46
CA LEU A 240 26.21 -4.67 11.98
C LEU A 240 26.64 -5.60 13.12
N ALA A 241 27.48 -5.11 14.03
CA ALA A 241 27.96 -5.88 15.17
C ALA A 241 26.85 -6.29 16.15
N ARG A 242 25.68 -5.65 16.09
CA ARG A 242 24.52 -5.97 16.93
C ARG A 242 23.60 -7.04 16.33
N PHE A 243 23.74 -7.35 15.05
CA PHE A 243 23.04 -8.47 14.42
C PHE A 243 23.79 -9.76 14.71
N THR A 244 23.15 -10.68 15.45
CA THR A 244 23.74 -11.97 15.80
C THR A 244 22.88 -13.13 15.30
N GLU A 245 23.52 -14.21 14.85
CA GLU A 245 22.83 -15.44 14.45
C GLU A 245 22.04 -16.03 15.62
N ALA A 246 22.55 -15.90 16.85
CA ALA A 246 21.89 -16.43 18.03
C ALA A 246 20.54 -15.76 18.30
N ASP A 247 20.46 -14.43 18.13
CA ASP A 247 19.21 -13.69 18.28
C ASP A 247 18.24 -14.02 17.13
N TYR A 248 18.75 -14.08 15.90
CA TYR A 248 17.98 -14.48 14.72
C TYR A 248 17.33 -15.87 14.90
N ARG A 249 18.14 -16.86 15.26
CA ARG A 249 17.69 -18.23 15.54
C ARG A 249 16.71 -18.29 16.70
N THR A 250 16.85 -17.42 17.70
CA THR A 250 15.90 -17.34 18.82
C THR A 250 14.53 -16.87 18.34
N LEU A 251 14.47 -15.86 17.47
CA LEU A 251 13.23 -15.38 16.86
C LEU A 251 12.58 -16.47 15.99
N LEU A 252 13.35 -17.14 15.15
CA LEU A 252 12.89 -18.28 14.34
C LEU A 252 12.22 -19.36 15.19
N TYR A 253 12.89 -19.85 16.25
CA TYR A 253 12.30 -20.85 17.14
C TYR A 253 11.05 -20.34 17.87
N ARG A 254 11.03 -19.05 18.25
CA ARG A 254 9.89 -18.45 18.92
C ARG A 254 8.65 -18.39 18.03
N LEU A 255 8.84 -18.03 16.76
CA LEU A 255 7.80 -18.00 15.73
C LEU A 255 7.31 -19.42 15.40
N GLN A 256 8.22 -20.38 15.26
CA GLN A 256 7.87 -21.79 15.03
C GLN A 256 7.08 -22.39 16.20
N ALA A 257 7.35 -21.95 17.44
CA ALA A 257 6.72 -22.51 18.65
C ALA A 257 5.21 -22.24 18.77
N PHE A 258 4.63 -21.40 17.91
CA PHE A 258 3.18 -21.27 17.79
C PHE A 258 2.50 -22.50 17.16
N VAL A 259 3.28 -23.47 16.65
CA VAL A 259 2.85 -24.70 15.94
C VAL A 259 2.22 -24.43 14.58
N THR A 260 1.35 -23.44 14.49
CA THR A 260 0.87 -22.86 13.24
C THR A 260 0.62 -21.37 13.44
N ARG A 261 0.92 -20.58 12.41
CA ARG A 261 0.54 -19.17 12.34
C ARG A 261 -0.49 -18.93 11.23
N TYR A 262 -1.19 -19.97 10.78
CA TYR A 262 -2.25 -19.88 9.77
C TYR A 262 -3.31 -18.83 10.16
N SER A 263 -3.66 -17.91 9.26
CA SER A 263 -4.44 -16.71 9.60
C SER A 263 -5.81 -16.98 10.23
N TYR A 264 -6.42 -18.12 9.95
CA TYR A 264 -7.69 -18.55 10.57
C TYR A 264 -7.55 -19.24 11.94
N ALA A 265 -6.34 -19.41 12.46
CA ALA A 265 -6.06 -20.07 13.72
C ALA A 265 -5.90 -19.07 14.87
N ASP A 266 -6.34 -19.46 16.07
CA ASP A 266 -6.17 -18.64 17.28
C ASP A 266 -4.68 -18.42 17.61
N SER A 267 -3.80 -19.36 17.23
CA SER A 267 -2.36 -19.25 17.39
C SER A 267 -1.74 -18.14 16.52
N CYS A 268 -2.35 -17.81 15.38
CA CYS A 268 -1.97 -16.63 14.60
C CYS A 268 -2.28 -15.35 15.38
N ARG A 269 -3.46 -15.26 16.01
CA ARG A 269 -3.82 -14.11 16.87
C ARG A 269 -2.87 -13.94 18.05
N ALA A 270 -2.42 -15.06 18.65
CA ALA A 270 -1.42 -15.07 19.70
C ALA A 270 -0.01 -14.68 19.20
N ALA A 271 0.33 -14.99 17.94
CA ALA A 271 1.56 -14.55 17.31
C ALA A 271 1.56 -13.04 17.04
N GLU A 272 0.43 -12.49 16.61
CA GLU A 272 0.25 -11.05 16.43
C GLU A 272 0.35 -10.29 17.76
N GLU A 273 -0.30 -10.79 18.81
CA GLU A 273 -0.18 -10.21 20.17
C GLU A 273 1.26 -10.22 20.65
N TRP A 274 1.96 -11.34 20.47
CA TRP A 274 3.37 -11.40 20.82
C TRP A 274 4.23 -10.44 19.99
N GLY A 275 3.98 -10.31 18.69
CA GLY A 275 4.69 -9.35 17.84
C GLY A 275 4.41 -7.90 18.21
N TYR A 276 3.17 -7.59 18.60
CA TYR A 276 2.77 -6.28 19.10
C TYR A 276 3.53 -5.94 20.38
N ASP A 277 3.45 -6.82 21.39
CA ASP A 277 4.13 -6.64 22.67
C ASP A 277 5.64 -6.51 22.46
N TYR A 278 6.22 -7.28 21.53
CA TYR A 278 7.64 -7.21 21.19
C TYR A 278 8.04 -5.83 20.65
N LEU A 279 7.27 -5.26 19.72
CA LEU A 279 7.56 -3.95 19.15
C LEU A 279 7.28 -2.82 20.16
N GLU A 280 6.23 -2.95 20.98
CA GLU A 280 5.93 -2.00 22.07
C GLU A 280 7.04 -1.99 23.13
N ASP A 281 7.57 -3.16 23.51
CA ASP A 281 8.68 -3.30 24.47
C ASP A 281 9.98 -2.65 23.96
N LEU A 282 10.15 -2.53 22.65
CA LEU A 282 11.24 -1.76 22.02
C LEU A 282 11.01 -0.24 22.03
N GLY A 283 9.85 0.22 22.52
CA GLY A 283 9.47 1.63 22.57
C GLY A 283 8.97 2.19 21.24
N LEU A 284 8.56 1.33 20.30
CA LEU A 284 7.99 1.73 19.02
C LEU A 284 6.49 2.04 19.17
N ASP A 285 5.95 2.89 18.30
CA ASP A 285 4.50 3.13 18.23
C ASP A 285 3.84 1.92 17.57
N ALA A 286 3.48 0.94 18.39
CA ALA A 286 2.93 -0.33 17.98
C ALA A 286 1.40 -0.24 17.80
N GLU A 287 0.90 -0.70 16.65
CA GLU A 287 -0.52 -0.76 16.36
C GLU A 287 -0.94 -2.07 15.66
N PHE A 288 -2.21 -2.43 15.83
CA PHE A 288 -2.87 -3.41 14.98
C PHE A 288 -3.57 -2.70 13.83
N PHE A 289 -3.18 -3.03 12.61
CA PHE A 289 -3.95 -2.62 11.44
C PHE A 289 -5.01 -3.67 11.14
N GLU A 290 -6.25 -3.42 11.55
CA GLU A 290 -7.36 -4.36 11.37
C GLU A 290 -7.95 -4.31 9.96
N TYR A 291 -8.17 -5.48 9.36
CA TYR A 291 -8.87 -5.65 8.11
C TYR A 291 -9.70 -6.94 8.15
N TYR A 292 -10.83 -6.93 7.44
CA TYR A 292 -11.89 -7.91 7.67
C TYR A 292 -12.30 -7.98 9.16
N SER A 293 -13.21 -8.88 9.53
CA SER A 293 -13.84 -8.81 10.86
C SER A 293 -12.93 -9.18 12.05
N SER A 294 -11.73 -9.71 11.81
CA SER A 294 -10.83 -10.18 12.89
C SER A 294 -9.35 -10.29 12.50
N TRP A 295 -8.99 -10.00 11.25
CA TRP A 295 -7.60 -10.14 10.79
C TRP A 295 -6.86 -8.84 11.00
N ARG A 296 -5.56 -8.92 11.28
CA ARG A 296 -4.76 -7.75 11.61
C ARG A 296 -3.29 -7.94 11.26
N ASN A 297 -2.67 -6.87 10.78
CA ASN A 297 -1.22 -6.79 10.68
C ASN A 297 -0.70 -6.19 11.99
N VAL A 298 0.57 -6.44 12.30
CA VAL A 298 1.28 -5.77 13.39
C VAL A 298 2.24 -4.75 12.79
N ILE A 299 2.17 -3.50 13.24
CA ILE A 299 3.01 -2.42 12.74
C ILE A 299 3.69 -1.76 13.93
N GLY A 300 5.02 -1.65 13.90
CA GLY A 300 5.78 -0.80 14.81
C GLY A 300 6.32 0.40 14.04
N THR A 301 5.94 1.61 14.44
CA THR A 301 6.42 2.84 13.80
C THR A 301 7.51 3.51 14.64
N GLN A 302 8.67 3.74 14.02
CA GLN A 302 9.75 4.58 14.55
C GLN A 302 9.72 5.94 13.81
N PRO A 303 9.21 7.02 14.42
CA PRO A 303 9.01 8.28 13.73
C PRO A 303 10.34 8.96 13.38
N GLY A 304 10.47 9.39 12.14
CA GLY A 304 11.60 10.17 11.66
C GLY A 304 11.62 11.58 12.27
N LEU A 305 12.82 12.15 12.41
CA LEU A 305 12.99 13.46 13.01
C LEU A 305 12.72 14.60 12.01
N SER A 306 13.32 14.52 10.82
CA SER A 306 13.30 15.60 9.83
C SER A 306 12.18 15.44 8.79
N PHE A 307 11.84 14.20 8.45
CA PHE A 307 10.85 13.83 7.44
C PHE A 307 9.87 12.78 7.98
N PRO A 308 9.07 13.09 9.03
CA PRO A 308 8.17 12.12 9.65
C PRO A 308 7.08 11.59 8.71
N ASP A 309 6.72 12.34 7.66
CA ASP A 309 5.72 11.95 6.66
C ASP A 309 6.30 11.09 5.52
N SER A 310 7.62 10.86 5.50
CA SER A 310 8.30 10.02 4.50
C SER A 310 8.69 8.70 5.14
N ILE A 311 8.09 7.62 4.64
CA ILE A 311 8.03 6.32 5.29
C ILE A 311 8.83 5.29 4.50
N LEU A 312 9.75 4.61 5.17
CA LEU A 312 10.40 3.40 4.71
C LEU A 312 9.80 2.21 5.45
N ILE A 313 9.47 1.15 4.71
CA ILE A 313 8.88 -0.06 5.28
C ILE A 313 9.88 -1.20 5.13
N ILE A 314 10.11 -1.94 6.21
CA ILE A 314 10.67 -3.30 6.15
C ILE A 314 9.58 -4.27 6.59
N CYS A 315 9.36 -5.33 5.82
CA CYS A 315 8.26 -6.25 6.06
C CYS A 315 8.57 -7.71 5.72
N GLY A 316 7.76 -8.58 6.31
CA GLY A 316 7.63 -10.00 6.04
C GLY A 316 6.29 -10.47 6.63
N HIS A 317 5.77 -11.61 6.19
CA HIS A 317 4.51 -12.11 6.73
C HIS A 317 4.72 -13.03 7.93
N MET A 318 3.81 -12.88 8.88
CA MET A 318 3.77 -13.61 10.14
C MET A 318 2.98 -14.91 10.00
N ASP A 319 2.01 -14.99 9.09
CA ASP A 319 1.26 -16.22 8.88
C ASP A 319 2.08 -17.31 8.18
N ALA A 320 1.58 -18.54 8.24
CA ALA A 320 2.23 -19.70 7.64
C ALA A 320 1.19 -20.72 7.20
N THR A 321 1.47 -21.48 6.16
CA THR A 321 0.61 -22.56 5.68
C THR A 321 1.29 -23.94 5.66
N SER A 322 0.47 -24.96 5.42
CA SER A 322 0.93 -26.32 5.15
C SER A 322 -0.17 -27.10 4.41
N GLY A 323 0.06 -28.38 4.11
CA GLY A 323 -1.00 -29.27 3.62
C GLY A 323 -2.19 -29.43 4.60
N ASN A 324 -2.03 -29.11 5.88
CA ASN A 324 -3.13 -29.05 6.85
C ASN A 324 -2.87 -27.94 7.88
N PRO A 325 -3.01 -26.66 7.46
CA PRO A 325 -2.38 -25.53 8.12
C PRO A 325 -3.01 -25.21 9.47
N ARG A 326 -4.22 -25.72 9.74
CA ARG A 326 -4.93 -25.49 10.99
C ARG A 326 -4.34 -26.23 12.20
N TYR A 327 -3.53 -27.25 11.96
CA TYR A 327 -2.99 -28.10 13.04
C TYR A 327 -1.48 -28.03 13.16
N ASP A 328 -0.77 -27.92 12.03
CA ASP A 328 0.69 -27.97 12.01
C ASP A 328 1.18 -27.23 10.75
N ALA A 329 1.82 -26.08 10.94
CA ALA A 329 2.44 -25.27 9.90
C ALA A 329 3.57 -24.48 10.57
N PRO A 330 4.74 -25.10 10.79
CA PRO A 330 5.79 -24.47 11.56
C PRO A 330 6.34 -23.22 10.85
N GLY A 331 6.40 -23.25 9.51
CA GLY A 331 6.63 -22.07 8.66
C GLY A 331 7.93 -21.36 9.00
N ALA A 332 9.03 -22.11 9.09
CA ALA A 332 10.29 -21.56 9.59
C ALA A 332 11.00 -20.72 8.52
N GLU A 333 11.08 -21.23 7.30
CA GLU A 333 11.52 -20.45 6.13
C GLU A 333 10.38 -19.57 5.63
N ASP A 334 9.15 -20.08 5.64
CA ASP A 334 7.99 -19.41 5.06
C ASP A 334 6.92 -19.11 6.13
N ASN A 335 6.91 -17.93 6.75
CA ASN A 335 7.93 -16.88 6.62
C ASN A 335 8.41 -16.36 7.99
N ALA A 336 8.74 -17.29 8.89
CA ALA A 336 9.39 -16.89 10.13
C ALA A 336 10.78 -16.26 9.87
N SER A 337 11.48 -16.60 8.78
CA SER A 337 12.78 -16.03 8.42
C SER A 337 12.69 -14.53 8.11
N GLY A 338 11.79 -14.12 7.23
CA GLY A 338 11.50 -12.71 6.94
C GLY A 338 10.91 -11.96 8.13
N SER A 339 9.95 -12.56 8.85
CA SER A 339 9.42 -11.97 10.09
C SER A 339 10.52 -11.76 11.15
N ALA A 340 11.45 -12.70 11.29
CA ALA A 340 12.59 -12.55 12.19
C ALA A 340 13.56 -11.46 11.72
N ALA A 341 13.73 -11.27 10.41
CA ALA A 341 14.50 -10.14 9.85
C ALA A 341 13.89 -8.79 10.28
N VAL A 342 12.57 -8.64 10.16
CA VAL A 342 11.84 -7.44 10.59
C VAL A 342 12.06 -7.17 12.08
N LEU A 343 11.83 -8.18 12.93
CA LEU A 343 11.91 -8.06 14.39
C LEU A 343 13.35 -7.80 14.88
N GLN A 344 14.34 -8.44 14.27
CA GLN A 344 15.74 -8.21 14.61
C GLN A 344 16.20 -6.83 14.14
N THR A 345 15.77 -6.38 12.96
CA THR A 345 16.04 -5.03 12.48
C THR A 345 15.41 -3.99 13.41
N ALA A 346 14.16 -4.20 13.86
CA ALA A 346 13.52 -3.35 14.87
C ALA A 346 14.33 -3.31 16.18
N THR A 347 14.81 -4.46 16.65
CA THR A 347 15.61 -4.57 17.88
C THR A 347 16.90 -3.77 17.81
N VAL A 348 17.58 -3.77 16.66
CA VAL A 348 18.85 -3.05 16.51
C VAL A 348 18.59 -1.56 16.26
N LEU A 349 17.71 -1.21 15.34
CA LEU A 349 17.53 0.16 14.86
C LEU A 349 16.70 1.05 15.80
N SER A 350 15.82 0.48 16.65
CA SER A 350 15.04 1.24 17.64
C SER A 350 15.89 2.05 18.63
N ASP A 351 17.14 1.66 18.84
CA ASP A 351 18.10 2.37 19.68
C ASP A 351 18.74 3.63 19.05
N TYR A 352 18.46 3.85 17.76
CA TYR A 352 19.02 4.93 16.96
C TYR A 352 17.94 5.96 16.56
N THR A 353 18.37 7.04 15.94
CA THR A 353 17.47 8.09 15.44
C THR A 353 17.74 8.31 13.96
N PHE A 354 16.67 8.53 13.21
CA PHE A 354 16.67 8.62 11.75
C PHE A 354 15.95 9.88 11.30
N ASP A 355 16.31 10.39 10.13
CA ASP A 355 15.60 11.51 9.53
C ASP A 355 14.24 11.11 8.97
N TYR A 356 14.11 9.88 8.47
CA TYR A 356 12.86 9.33 7.90
C TYR A 356 12.18 8.37 8.87
N THR A 357 10.86 8.23 8.72
CA THR A 357 10.08 7.27 9.48
C THR A 357 10.36 5.84 8.99
N ILE A 358 10.61 4.93 9.93
CA ILE A 358 10.70 3.49 9.64
C ILE A 358 9.44 2.80 10.17
N GLN A 359 8.82 1.97 9.36
CA GLN A 359 7.79 1.03 9.80
C GLN A 359 8.29 -0.40 9.68
N TYR A 360 8.16 -1.13 10.79
CA TYR A 360 8.41 -2.57 10.89
C TYR A 360 7.06 -3.27 10.80
N VAL A 361 6.79 -3.96 9.70
CA VAL A 361 5.46 -4.51 9.43
C VAL A 361 5.50 -6.03 9.34
N LEU A 362 4.66 -6.67 10.15
CA LEU A 362 4.42 -8.10 10.14
C LEU A 362 3.03 -8.33 9.56
N PHE A 363 2.95 -8.69 8.28
CA PHE A 363 1.69 -8.92 7.58
C PHE A 363 1.05 -10.25 8.00
N THR A 364 -0.28 -10.35 7.94
CA THR A 364 -0.95 -11.67 7.96
C THR A 364 -1.88 -11.84 6.76
N GLY A 365 -2.20 -13.08 6.43
CA GLY A 365 -3.02 -13.41 5.28
C GLY A 365 -2.27 -13.34 3.95
N GLU A 366 -0.94 -13.36 3.97
CA GLU A 366 -0.09 -13.52 2.78
C GLU A 366 -0.47 -14.83 2.08
N GLU A 367 -0.52 -15.90 2.88
CA GLU A 367 -0.76 -17.28 2.43
C GLU A 367 -2.22 -17.51 1.99
N GLN A 368 -3.04 -16.47 2.12
CA GLN A 368 -4.40 -16.39 1.62
C GLN A 368 -4.51 -15.36 0.51
N GLY A 369 -3.41 -15.10 -0.19
CA GLY A 369 -3.28 -14.16 -1.27
C GLY A 369 -3.15 -12.71 -0.82
N LEU A 370 -2.10 -12.44 -0.04
CA LEU A 370 -1.59 -11.09 0.21
C LEU A 370 -2.64 -10.15 0.82
N VAL A 371 -3.58 -10.69 1.59
CA VAL A 371 -4.80 -9.95 1.99
C VAL A 371 -4.45 -8.81 2.94
N GLY A 372 -3.48 -9.02 3.84
CA GLY A 372 -3.05 -8.01 4.80
C GLY A 372 -2.29 -6.86 4.15
N SER A 373 -1.35 -7.16 3.26
CA SER A 373 -0.59 -6.15 2.50
C SER A 373 -1.48 -5.43 1.48
N GLU A 374 -2.44 -6.10 0.85
CA GLU A 374 -3.45 -5.46 0.00
C GLU A 374 -4.23 -4.40 0.78
N ALA A 375 -4.77 -4.79 1.92
CA ALA A 375 -5.59 -3.91 2.74
C ALA A 375 -4.78 -2.69 3.23
N TYR A 376 -3.53 -2.91 3.66
CA TYR A 376 -2.65 -1.85 4.13
C TYR A 376 -2.22 -0.91 3.00
N ALA A 377 -1.71 -1.45 1.90
CA ALA A 377 -1.23 -0.66 0.77
C ALA A 377 -2.38 0.12 0.10
N TRP A 378 -3.58 -0.47 0.00
CA TRP A 378 -4.78 0.23 -0.43
C TRP A 378 -5.13 1.40 0.50
N TRP A 379 -5.14 1.16 1.81
CA TRP A 379 -5.40 2.21 2.79
C TRP A 379 -4.35 3.32 2.70
N ALA A 380 -3.07 2.98 2.62
CA ALA A 380 -1.96 3.92 2.49
C ALA A 380 -2.10 4.79 1.24
N TYR A 381 -2.47 4.19 0.10
CA TYR A 381 -2.79 4.90 -1.13
C TYR A 381 -3.98 5.88 -0.94
N GLN A 382 -5.04 5.45 -0.26
CA GLN A 382 -6.20 6.32 0.03
C GLN A 382 -5.88 7.47 1.00
N GLN A 383 -4.97 7.25 1.94
CA GLN A 383 -4.48 8.29 2.84
C GLN A 383 -3.40 9.16 2.21
N ASN A 384 -2.92 8.82 1.01
CA ASN A 384 -1.81 9.49 0.34
C ASN A 384 -0.55 9.54 1.24
N LEU A 385 -0.21 8.39 1.84
CA LEU A 385 1.00 8.28 2.65
C LEU A 385 2.26 8.43 1.79
N GLY A 386 3.29 9.07 2.34
CA GLY A 386 4.59 9.25 1.69
C GLY A 386 5.50 8.04 1.78
N ILE A 387 5.03 6.86 1.35
CA ILE A 387 5.87 5.64 1.34
C ILE A 387 6.90 5.76 0.21
N ILE A 388 8.17 5.84 0.58
CA ILE A 388 9.30 6.08 -0.34
C ILE A 388 10.14 4.83 -0.62
N GLY A 389 9.87 3.72 0.08
CA GLY A 389 10.53 2.43 -0.15
C GLY A 389 9.93 1.34 0.72
N VAL A 390 9.79 0.15 0.15
CA VAL A 390 9.35 -1.07 0.84
C VAL A 390 10.35 -2.20 0.55
N LEU A 391 10.96 -2.74 1.60
CA LEU A 391 11.82 -3.92 1.55
C LEU A 391 11.04 -5.11 2.09
N ASN A 392 10.59 -6.01 1.21
CA ASN A 392 9.92 -7.23 1.61
C ASN A 392 10.89 -8.41 1.62
N PHE A 393 10.99 -9.09 2.76
CA PHE A 393 11.80 -10.28 2.94
C PHE A 393 10.89 -11.48 3.15
N ASP A 394 11.03 -12.46 2.27
CA ASP A 394 10.22 -13.67 2.32
C ASP A 394 11.01 -14.86 1.79
N MET A 395 11.22 -15.84 2.68
CA MET A 395 12.16 -16.95 2.55
C MET A 395 13.61 -16.47 2.31
N ILE A 396 14.41 -16.36 3.37
CA ILE A 396 15.75 -15.75 3.34
C ILE A 396 16.81 -16.59 4.07
N SER A 397 16.58 -17.87 4.34
CA SER A 397 17.44 -18.71 5.20
C SER A 397 17.66 -20.12 4.68
N TYR A 398 17.57 -20.32 3.37
CA TYR A 398 17.94 -21.57 2.72
C TYR A 398 19.10 -21.35 1.75
N GLU A 399 20.25 -21.97 2.02
CA GLU A 399 21.36 -22.00 1.06
C GLU A 399 21.04 -22.96 -0.08
N GLY A 400 20.96 -22.39 -1.25
CA GLY A 400 20.59 -23.10 -2.44
C GLY A 400 21.73 -23.84 -3.13
N GLY A 401 21.48 -24.31 -4.35
CA GLY A 401 22.50 -24.74 -5.29
C GLY A 401 23.45 -23.61 -5.71
N TYR A 402 23.09 -22.35 -5.46
CA TYR A 402 23.88 -21.16 -5.79
C TYR A 402 24.62 -20.53 -4.59
N GLY A 403 24.51 -21.12 -3.38
CA GLY A 403 25.26 -20.71 -2.20
C GLY A 403 24.52 -19.66 -1.37
N TRP A 404 25.25 -18.67 -0.86
CA TRP A 404 24.72 -17.57 -0.04
C TRP A 404 24.29 -16.39 -0.93
N ASP A 405 23.50 -16.71 -1.96
CA ASP A 405 22.99 -15.74 -2.90
C ASP A 405 21.58 -15.26 -2.54
N ILE A 406 21.32 -13.98 -2.73
CA ILE A 406 19.96 -13.42 -2.64
C ILE A 406 19.45 -13.05 -4.03
N ASN A 407 18.15 -13.26 -4.24
CA ASN A 407 17.42 -12.84 -5.41
C ASN A 407 16.56 -11.63 -5.06
N ILE A 408 16.71 -10.55 -5.83
CA ILE A 408 15.95 -9.32 -5.65
C ILE A 408 15.05 -9.11 -6.87
N TYR A 409 13.78 -8.77 -6.61
CA TYR A 409 12.77 -8.57 -7.62
C TYR A 409 12.23 -7.14 -7.58
N ALA A 410 12.17 -6.53 -8.76
CA ALA A 410 11.36 -5.35 -9.05
C ALA A 410 10.17 -5.78 -9.92
N ASP A 411 9.03 -5.10 -9.80
CA ASP A 411 7.79 -5.48 -10.50
C ASP A 411 7.26 -4.33 -11.37
N ARG A 412 6.33 -3.52 -10.87
CA ARG A 412 5.57 -2.56 -11.69
C ARG A 412 6.11 -1.14 -11.65
N ASN A 413 6.79 -0.72 -10.60
CA ASN A 413 7.31 0.64 -10.43
C ASN A 413 8.82 0.70 -10.77
N LYS A 414 9.16 0.14 -11.93
CA LYS A 414 10.52 -0.31 -12.27
C LYS A 414 11.64 0.70 -12.00
N PRO A 415 11.58 1.98 -12.40
CA PRO A 415 12.75 2.85 -12.21
C PRO A 415 13.13 3.05 -10.73
N LEU A 416 12.14 3.13 -9.82
CA LEU A 416 12.40 3.33 -8.39
C LEU A 416 12.68 1.99 -7.69
N GLU A 417 11.99 0.92 -8.07
CA GLU A 417 12.21 -0.42 -7.53
C GLU A 417 13.59 -0.98 -7.92
N ILE A 418 14.03 -0.72 -9.16
CA ILE A 418 15.38 -1.08 -9.62
C ILE A 418 16.42 -0.35 -8.78
N ALA A 419 16.26 0.96 -8.58
CA ALA A 419 17.20 1.74 -7.77
C ALA A 419 17.22 1.26 -6.30
N LEU A 420 16.06 0.91 -5.75
CA LEU A 420 15.95 0.37 -4.39
C LEU A 420 16.60 -1.02 -4.28
N GLY A 421 16.39 -1.88 -5.28
CA GLY A 421 16.96 -3.22 -5.37
C GLY A 421 18.47 -3.21 -5.57
N ASP A 422 18.97 -2.35 -6.46
CA ASP A 422 20.41 -2.11 -6.65
C ASP A 422 21.06 -1.63 -5.35
N PHE A 423 20.37 -0.75 -4.61
CA PHE A 423 20.88 -0.27 -3.33
C PHE A 423 20.93 -1.39 -2.28
N LEU A 424 19.90 -2.23 -2.17
CA LEU A 424 19.94 -3.41 -1.30
C LEU A 424 21.09 -4.35 -1.70
N ALA A 425 21.23 -4.66 -2.99
CA ALA A 425 22.29 -5.51 -3.50
C ALA A 425 23.68 -4.98 -3.13
N GLN A 426 23.91 -3.68 -3.33
CA GLN A 426 25.17 -3.04 -2.98
C GLN A 426 25.46 -3.16 -1.47
N MET A 427 24.47 -2.86 -0.62
CA MET A 427 24.67 -2.91 0.83
C MET A 427 24.93 -4.33 1.34
N VAL A 428 24.32 -5.34 0.73
CA VAL A 428 24.60 -6.75 1.02
C VAL A 428 26.03 -7.10 0.61
N ASP A 429 26.43 -6.78 -0.61
CA ASP A 429 27.78 -7.08 -1.14
C ASP A 429 28.90 -6.35 -0.36
N ASP A 430 28.66 -5.13 0.11
CA ASP A 430 29.67 -4.30 0.79
C ASP A 430 29.85 -4.65 2.28
N TYR A 431 28.81 -5.15 2.95
CA TYR A 431 28.78 -5.27 4.42
C TYR A 431 28.54 -6.67 4.98
N THR A 432 28.26 -7.67 4.13
CA THR A 432 27.90 -9.03 4.56
C THR A 432 28.70 -10.08 3.82
N ASP A 433 28.64 -11.33 4.27
CA ASP A 433 29.22 -12.46 3.55
C ASP A 433 28.24 -13.06 2.50
N ALA A 434 26.97 -12.64 2.50
CA ALA A 434 26.02 -12.92 1.44
C ALA A 434 26.27 -12.01 0.23
N TYR A 435 25.76 -12.40 -0.93
CA TYR A 435 25.89 -11.59 -2.15
C TYR A 435 24.61 -11.62 -2.98
N SER A 436 24.37 -10.56 -3.75
CA SER A 436 23.29 -10.57 -4.72
C SER A 436 23.79 -11.01 -6.09
N ILE A 437 23.15 -12.02 -6.67
CA ILE A 437 23.48 -12.44 -8.05
C ILE A 437 22.55 -11.85 -9.10
N ARG A 438 21.36 -11.39 -8.71
CA ARG A 438 20.27 -11.10 -9.64
C ARG A 438 19.36 -10.00 -9.11
N LEU A 439 19.29 -8.91 -9.87
CA LEU A 439 18.12 -8.05 -9.94
C LEU A 439 17.24 -8.54 -11.09
N ASN A 440 16.05 -9.01 -10.77
CA ASN A 440 15.07 -9.49 -11.72
C ASN A 440 14.01 -8.40 -11.95
N GLU A 441 13.99 -7.83 -13.16
CA GLU A 441 13.07 -6.73 -13.52
C GLU A 441 11.67 -7.21 -13.92
N ASP A 442 11.45 -8.52 -13.99
CA ASP A 442 10.17 -9.16 -14.28
C ASP A 442 9.88 -10.18 -13.16
N GLY A 443 9.62 -9.66 -11.95
CA GLY A 443 9.40 -10.50 -10.78
C GLY A 443 8.18 -11.42 -10.89
N PRO A 444 8.10 -12.44 -10.01
CA PRO A 444 6.92 -13.28 -9.93
C PRO A 444 5.74 -12.37 -9.62
N THR A 445 4.92 -12.11 -10.63
CA THR A 445 3.68 -11.35 -10.45
C THR A 445 2.88 -12.09 -9.38
N TYR A 446 2.60 -11.43 -8.25
CA TYR A 446 1.98 -12.03 -7.06
C TYR A 446 2.94 -12.87 -6.18
N GLY A 447 4.21 -12.48 -6.09
CA GLY A 447 5.23 -13.23 -5.35
C GLY A 447 5.11 -13.21 -3.82
N SER A 448 4.86 -12.02 -3.23
CA SER A 448 4.76 -11.79 -1.79
C SER A 448 4.20 -10.37 -1.52
N ASP A 449 4.19 -9.90 -0.27
CA ASP A 449 3.51 -8.67 0.17
C ASP A 449 3.93 -7.38 -0.56
N HIS A 450 5.16 -7.29 -1.07
CA HIS A 450 5.64 -6.16 -1.90
C HIS A 450 4.70 -5.85 -3.08
N PHE A 451 4.03 -6.86 -3.61
CA PHE A 451 3.28 -6.80 -4.86
C PHE A 451 2.22 -5.69 -4.83
N TRP A 452 1.45 -5.61 -3.74
CA TRP A 452 0.37 -4.61 -3.64
C TRP A 452 0.90 -3.19 -3.51
N PHE A 453 2.05 -3.00 -2.86
CA PHE A 453 2.71 -1.70 -2.83
C PHE A 453 3.12 -1.25 -4.23
N SER A 454 3.73 -2.15 -5.00
CA SER A 454 4.11 -1.89 -6.40
C SER A 454 2.89 -1.53 -7.27
N VAL A 455 1.80 -2.28 -7.13
CA VAL A 455 0.52 -2.02 -7.82
C VAL A 455 -0.03 -0.63 -7.48
N TYR A 456 0.06 -0.21 -6.21
CA TYR A 456 -0.41 1.09 -5.76
C TYR A 456 0.56 2.25 -6.01
N GLY A 457 1.68 1.99 -6.69
CA GLY A 457 2.65 3.01 -7.10
C GLY A 457 3.71 3.33 -6.05
N PHE A 458 3.79 2.57 -4.96
CA PHE A 458 4.88 2.66 -4.00
C PHE A 458 6.06 1.82 -4.47
N PRO A 459 7.30 2.30 -4.39
CA PRO A 459 8.47 1.50 -4.75
C PRO A 459 8.66 0.37 -3.74
N ALA A 460 8.49 -0.86 -4.19
CA ALA A 460 8.60 -2.05 -3.36
C ALA A 460 9.44 -3.13 -4.03
N ILE A 461 10.40 -3.69 -3.30
CA ILE A 461 11.22 -4.81 -3.76
C ILE A 461 10.93 -6.06 -2.94
N PHE A 462 11.20 -7.20 -3.55
CA PHE A 462 11.10 -8.51 -2.92
C PHE A 462 12.44 -9.22 -2.93
N SER A 463 12.91 -9.57 -1.75
CA SER A 463 14.13 -10.33 -1.51
C SER A 463 13.77 -11.74 -1.04
N ILE A 464 14.36 -12.74 -1.71
CA ILE A 464 14.19 -14.17 -1.43
C ILE A 464 15.51 -14.92 -1.69
N ASP A 465 15.78 -15.98 -0.94
CA ASP A 465 16.97 -16.82 -1.08
C ASP A 465 17.02 -17.58 -2.41
N ALA A 466 15.91 -18.21 -2.81
CA ALA A 466 15.85 -19.11 -3.95
C ALA A 466 14.87 -18.68 -5.05
N GLN A 467 15.23 -18.97 -6.30
CA GLN A 467 14.35 -18.73 -7.44
C GLN A 467 13.15 -19.70 -7.46
N MET A 468 11.94 -19.15 -7.37
CA MET A 468 10.71 -19.94 -7.45
C MET A 468 10.53 -20.64 -8.82
N TRP A 469 10.05 -21.88 -8.76
CA TRP A 469 9.41 -22.66 -9.84
C TRP A 469 10.23 -23.10 -11.06
N SER A 470 11.43 -22.55 -11.32
CA SER A 470 12.18 -22.86 -12.56
C SER A 470 13.70 -22.98 -12.41
N ALA A 471 14.24 -22.79 -11.20
CA ALA A 471 15.65 -23.02 -10.92
C ALA A 471 15.91 -24.43 -10.34
N PRO A 472 17.15 -24.93 -10.42
CA PRO A 472 17.58 -26.12 -9.68
C PRO A 472 17.53 -25.97 -8.14
N ASP A 473 16.92 -24.90 -7.63
CA ASP A 473 17.14 -24.35 -6.30
C ASP A 473 15.88 -24.24 -5.42
N PHE A 474 14.87 -25.06 -5.70
CA PHE A 474 13.61 -25.02 -4.96
C PHE A 474 13.76 -25.46 -3.50
N TYR A 475 13.24 -24.67 -2.55
CA TYR A 475 13.12 -25.05 -1.14
C TYR A 475 12.18 -26.25 -0.97
N PRO A 476 12.68 -27.46 -0.64
CA PRO A 476 11.91 -28.69 -0.78
C PRO A 476 10.81 -28.88 0.28
N TRP A 477 10.80 -28.05 1.32
CA TRP A 477 9.85 -28.14 2.43
C TRP A 477 8.78 -27.04 2.43
N TYR A 478 8.74 -26.21 1.39
CA TYR A 478 7.75 -25.16 1.18
C TYR A 478 6.31 -25.65 1.43
N HIS A 479 5.52 -24.86 2.16
CA HIS A 479 4.12 -25.18 2.53
C HIS A 479 3.93 -26.59 3.10
N SER A 480 4.86 -27.05 3.93
CA SER A 480 4.80 -28.39 4.53
C SER A 480 5.05 -28.35 6.04
N THR A 481 4.63 -29.41 6.74
CA THR A 481 4.95 -29.60 8.17
C THR A 481 6.45 -29.85 8.42
N SER A 482 7.26 -29.94 7.37
CA SER A 482 8.71 -30.12 7.45
C SER A 482 9.46 -28.80 7.26
N ASP A 483 8.76 -27.70 6.95
CA ASP A 483 9.35 -26.37 7.03
C ASP A 483 9.60 -26.04 8.51
N THR A 484 10.84 -26.29 8.94
CA THR A 484 11.26 -26.18 10.33
C THR A 484 12.64 -25.56 10.41
N VAL A 485 12.94 -24.90 11.53
CA VAL A 485 14.23 -24.22 11.80
C VAL A 485 15.42 -25.18 11.61
N GLY A 486 15.22 -26.48 11.84
CA GLY A 486 16.27 -27.48 11.67
C GLY A 486 16.70 -27.74 10.21
N ASN A 487 15.95 -27.21 9.24
CA ASN A 487 16.25 -27.31 7.80
C ASN A 487 16.79 -26.01 7.21
N LEU A 488 16.98 -24.96 8.02
CA LEU A 488 17.46 -23.66 7.57
C LEU A 488 18.97 -23.54 7.74
N ASP A 489 19.60 -22.76 6.87
CA ASP A 489 20.91 -22.18 7.06
C ASP A 489 20.78 -20.82 7.76
N THR A 490 20.87 -20.84 9.09
CA THR A 490 20.76 -19.61 9.89
C THR A 490 22.02 -18.75 9.84
N ASP A 491 23.17 -19.31 9.41
CA ASP A 491 24.41 -18.55 9.19
C ASP A 491 24.29 -17.72 7.90
N PHE A 492 23.68 -18.27 6.85
CA PHE A 492 23.30 -17.50 5.67
C PHE A 492 22.22 -16.45 6.00
N GLY A 493 21.15 -16.88 6.67
CA GLY A 493 20.02 -16.01 6.98
C GLY A 493 20.41 -14.73 7.73
N ILE A 494 21.31 -14.83 8.71
CA ILE A 494 21.77 -13.64 9.45
C ILE A 494 22.51 -12.64 8.55
N GLU A 495 23.21 -13.08 7.51
CA GLU A 495 23.87 -12.18 6.56
C GLU A 495 22.83 -11.39 5.75
N VAL A 496 21.72 -12.03 5.35
CA VAL A 496 20.60 -11.34 4.71
C VAL A 496 19.97 -10.31 5.66
N VAL A 497 19.77 -10.66 6.94
CA VAL A 497 19.23 -9.73 7.95
C VAL A 497 20.17 -8.54 8.20
N LYS A 498 21.48 -8.77 8.26
CA LYS A 498 22.48 -7.69 8.34
C LYS A 498 22.35 -6.73 7.18
N GLY A 499 22.28 -7.26 5.96
CA GLY A 499 22.07 -6.50 4.73
C GLY A 499 20.81 -5.64 4.80
N ALA A 500 19.68 -6.25 5.16
CA ALA A 500 18.41 -5.55 5.38
C ALA A 500 18.55 -4.39 6.38
N GLY A 501 19.20 -4.64 7.52
CA GLY A 501 19.41 -3.66 8.58
C GLY A 501 20.25 -2.46 8.15
N VAL A 502 21.37 -2.69 7.45
CA VAL A 502 22.22 -1.58 6.97
C VAL A 502 21.58 -0.82 5.81
N THR A 503 20.82 -1.50 4.95
CA THR A 503 20.04 -0.84 3.90
C THR A 503 19.01 0.08 4.53
N MET A 504 18.25 -0.39 5.51
CA MET A 504 17.25 0.42 6.22
C MET A 504 17.89 1.60 6.94
N ALA A 505 18.97 1.38 7.69
CA ALA A 505 19.68 2.45 8.40
C ALA A 505 20.23 3.52 7.45
N SER A 506 20.68 3.12 6.26
CA SER A 506 21.22 4.04 5.25
C SER A 506 20.13 4.81 4.53
N LEU A 507 19.04 4.14 4.10
CA LEU A 507 17.90 4.79 3.46
C LEU A 507 17.20 5.78 4.41
N ALA A 508 17.10 5.43 5.69
CA ALA A 508 16.47 6.27 6.69
C ALA A 508 17.34 7.43 7.17
N GLU A 509 18.56 7.59 6.62
CA GLU A 509 19.55 8.61 6.98
C GLU A 509 19.80 8.62 8.50
N ILE A 510 20.55 7.62 8.98
CA ILE A 510 20.95 7.53 10.38
C ILE A 510 21.66 8.80 10.88
N LEU A 511 21.20 9.30 12.02
CA LEU A 511 21.80 10.44 12.68
C LEU A 511 22.91 9.99 13.63
N ALA A 512 24.13 10.48 13.38
CA ALA A 512 25.32 10.19 14.18
C ALA A 512 25.24 10.67 15.65
N GLU A 513 24.27 11.53 15.98
CA GLU A 513 24.08 12.04 17.34
C GLU A 513 22.78 11.47 17.92
N LYS A 514 22.87 10.85 19.11
CA LYS A 514 21.70 10.45 19.90
C LYS A 514 21.01 11.75 20.34
N ILE A 515 19.99 12.18 19.61
CA ILE A 515 19.32 13.44 19.92
C ILE A 515 18.48 13.24 21.18
N VAL A 516 18.92 13.86 22.28
CA VAL A 516 18.15 13.93 23.51
C VAL A 516 16.90 14.77 23.21
N ARG A 517 15.72 14.12 23.18
CA ARG A 517 14.44 14.84 23.12
C ARG A 517 14.28 15.65 24.40
N VAL A 518 14.18 16.96 24.23
CA VAL A 518 13.83 17.88 25.31
C VAL A 518 12.32 18.08 25.25
N GLU A 519 11.59 17.38 26.11
CA GLU A 519 10.17 17.69 26.32
C GLU A 519 10.07 19.00 27.11
N LEU A 520 9.52 20.04 26.48
CA LEU A 520 9.09 21.23 27.19
C LEU A 520 7.79 20.88 27.92
N ASP A 521 7.76 21.10 29.23
CA ASP A 521 6.57 20.89 30.06
C ASP A 521 5.36 21.58 29.39
N PRO A 522 4.27 20.86 29.08
CA PRO A 522 3.08 21.42 28.44
C PRO A 522 2.38 22.51 29.28
N GLU A 523 2.70 22.62 30.58
CA GLU A 523 2.26 23.75 31.42
C GLU A 523 3.15 25.01 31.31
N SER A 524 4.23 24.95 30.53
CA SER A 524 5.07 26.12 30.26
C SER A 524 4.25 27.17 29.50
N PRO A 525 4.04 28.38 30.05
CA PRO A 525 3.22 29.39 29.40
C PRO A 525 3.81 29.79 28.05
N SER A 526 2.94 30.01 27.05
CA SER A 526 3.35 30.55 25.75
C SER A 526 4.18 31.82 25.94
N ILE A 527 5.39 31.84 25.38
CA ILE A 527 6.31 32.99 25.49
C ILE A 527 5.77 34.12 24.60
N MET A 528 5.16 35.13 25.23
CA MET A 528 4.69 36.33 24.55
C MET A 528 5.82 37.36 24.45
N ILE A 529 6.33 37.61 23.24
CA ILE A 529 7.34 38.65 23.00
C ILE A 529 6.61 40.00 22.77
N PRO A 530 6.86 41.03 23.60
CA PRO A 530 6.25 42.35 23.42
C PRO A 530 6.71 43.02 22.10
N PRO A 531 5.88 43.86 21.46
CA PRO A 531 6.22 44.53 20.18
C PRO A 531 7.46 45.43 20.27
N GLU A 532 7.72 45.99 21.45
CA GLU A 532 8.88 46.82 21.76
C GLU A 532 10.19 46.03 21.94
N GLY A 533 10.16 44.70 21.86
CA GLY A 533 11.30 43.82 22.08
C GLY A 533 11.64 43.62 23.57
N GLY A 534 12.39 42.56 23.87
CA GLY A 534 12.80 42.21 25.24
C GLY A 534 13.70 40.97 25.30
N SER A 535 14.22 40.67 26.49
CA SER A 535 14.95 39.44 26.80
C SER A 535 14.07 38.48 27.59
N PHE A 536 14.04 37.21 27.22
CA PHE A 536 13.37 36.15 27.98
C PHE A 536 14.39 35.13 28.49
N THR A 537 14.05 34.47 29.59
CA THR A 537 14.84 33.37 30.16
C THR A 537 13.89 32.21 30.39
N PHE A 538 14.26 31.04 29.90
CA PHE A 538 13.58 29.77 30.17
C PHE A 538 14.59 28.81 30.77
N ASN A 539 14.10 27.86 31.58
CA ASN A 539 14.91 26.81 32.15
C ASN A 539 14.62 25.52 31.39
N VAL A 540 15.67 24.86 30.91
CA VAL A 540 15.58 23.51 30.37
C VAL A 540 16.07 22.56 31.44
N SER A 541 15.24 21.60 31.83
CA SER A 541 15.67 20.50 32.71
C SER A 541 15.95 19.28 31.86
N LEU A 542 17.21 18.84 31.85
CA LEU A 542 17.64 17.62 31.18
C LEU A 542 17.79 16.51 32.21
N THR A 543 17.10 15.39 31.98
CA THR A 543 17.23 14.21 32.84
C THR A 543 17.99 13.15 32.07
N ASN A 544 19.26 12.92 32.41
CA ASN A 544 20.07 11.84 31.83
C ASN A 544 19.93 10.57 32.69
N SER A 545 19.48 9.47 32.09
CA SER A 545 19.35 8.16 32.74
C SER A 545 20.63 7.31 32.67
N THR A 546 21.70 7.82 32.05
CA THR A 546 22.95 7.09 31.83
C THR A 546 24.09 7.59 32.74
N SER A 547 25.06 6.72 33.02
CA SER A 547 26.23 7.04 33.84
C SER A 547 27.43 7.58 33.06
N GLN A 548 27.30 7.80 31.74
CA GLN A 548 28.36 8.33 30.89
C GLN A 548 28.16 9.82 30.62
N ALA A 549 29.27 10.56 30.50
CA ALA A 549 29.24 11.97 30.13
C ALA A 549 28.86 12.10 28.65
N GLN A 550 27.90 12.97 28.34
CA GLN A 550 27.45 13.27 26.98
C GLN A 550 27.51 14.78 26.76
N ASP A 551 28.05 15.18 25.62
CA ASP A 551 27.93 16.55 25.12
C ASP A 551 26.54 16.71 24.48
N PHE A 552 25.87 17.83 24.71
CA PHE A 552 24.59 18.13 24.07
C PHE A 552 24.64 19.52 23.45
N TYR A 553 24.00 19.63 22.28
CA TYR A 553 23.75 20.89 21.59
C TYR A 553 22.24 21.10 21.56
N ALA A 554 21.80 22.31 21.90
CA ALA A 554 20.40 22.70 21.86
C ALA A 554 20.25 23.92 20.97
N TRP A 555 19.24 23.90 20.10
CA TRP A 555 18.84 25.01 19.24
C TRP A 555 17.42 25.39 19.59
N VAL A 556 17.10 26.68 19.48
CA VAL A 556 15.74 27.21 19.74
C VAL A 556 15.25 27.85 18.45
N ASP A 557 14.25 27.26 17.83
CA ASP A 557 13.55 27.87 16.71
C ASP A 557 12.53 28.89 17.23
N VAL A 558 12.75 30.16 16.89
CA VAL A 558 11.82 31.25 17.19
C VAL A 558 10.92 31.45 15.98
N ILE A 559 9.72 30.85 16.01
CA ILE A 559 8.71 31.07 14.99
C ILE A 559 8.00 32.40 15.30
N LEU A 560 8.28 33.42 14.49
CA LEU A 560 7.52 34.68 14.51
C LEU A 560 6.23 34.50 13.68
N PRO A 561 5.09 35.05 14.11
CA PRO A 561 3.78 34.86 13.47
C PRO A 561 3.68 35.42 12.05
#